data_AF-M3IKF7-F1
#
_entry.id   AF-M3IKF7-F1
#
_cell.length_a   1.000
_cell.length_b   1.000
_cell.length_c   1.000
_cell.angle_alpha   90.00
_cell.angle_beta   90.00
_cell.angle_gamma   90.00
#
_symmetry.space_group_name_H-M   'P 1'
#
loop_
_entity.id
_entity.type
_entity.pdbx_description
1 polymer ?
#
loop_
_entity_poly.entity_id
_entity_poly.type
_entity_poly.pdbx_seq_one_letter_code
_entity_poly.pdbx_strand_id
1 'polypeptide(L)'
;MAVSVNLRGRDLEGFYSEAKDKISNMNIPQGYSVFWGGQIENLSKAKDKLSVILPSTFLMIFVVLYLGLKSVRRALLVFSVFRLL
;
A
#
# COMPACT_ATOMS: atom_id res chain seq x y z
N MET A 1 -7.07 28.76 1.68
CA MET A 1 -6.08 28.72 2.78
C MET A 1 -5.57 27.29 2.89
N ALA A 2 -4.25 27.07 2.92
CA ALA A 2 -3.67 25.74 3.08
C ALA A 2 -3.16 25.60 4.51
N VAL A 3 -3.53 24.51 5.18
CA VAL A 3 -3.02 24.17 6.52
C VAL A 3 -1.94 23.12 6.32
N SER A 4 -0.69 23.47 6.65
CA SER A 4 0.44 22.53 6.58
C SER A 4 0.75 22.02 7.97
N VAL A 5 0.78 20.70 8.14
CA VAL A 5 1.15 20.04 9.41
C VAL A 5 2.47 19.31 9.20
N ASN A 6 3.47 19.65 10.02
CA ASN A 6 4.75 18.97 10.04
C ASN A 6 4.81 18.02 11.25
N LEU A 7 4.78 16.71 10.99
CA LEU A 7 4.84 15.69 12.04
C LEU A 7 6.32 15.39 12.33
N ARG A 8 6.73 15.57 13.59
CA ARG A 8 8.09 15.27 14.06
C ARG A 8 7.99 14.15 15.08
N GLY A 9 8.46 12.96 14.73
CA GLY A 9 8.45 11.78 15.61
C GLY A 9 7.12 11.00 15.66
N ARG A 10 6.17 11.25 14.74
CA ARG A 10 4.90 10.50 14.61
C ARG A 10 4.71 10.04 13.17
N ASP A 11 4.17 8.83 12.98
CA ASP A 11 3.90 8.27 11.66
C ASP A 11 2.87 9.09 10.89
N LEU A 12 3.23 9.43 9.65
CA LEU A 12 2.40 10.21 8.72
C LEU A 12 1.09 9.49 8.36
N GLU A 13 1.17 8.16 8.16
CA GLU A 13 0.02 7.31 7.79
C GLU A 13 -0.98 7.20 8.94
N GLY A 14 -0.49 7.05 10.18
CA GLY A 14 -1.32 6.97 11.38
C GLY A 14 -2.06 8.28 11.69
N PHE A 15 -1.37 9.42 11.56
CA PHE A 15 -2.02 10.73 11.70
C PHE A 15 -3.08 10.96 10.61
N TYR A 16 -2.80 10.60 9.36
CA TYR A 16 -3.75 10.73 8.26
C TYR A 16 -5.02 9.90 8.52
N SER A 17 -4.88 8.64 8.94
CA SER A 17 -6.03 7.78 9.24
C SER A 17 -6.90 8.36 10.35
N GLU A 18 -6.28 8.83 11.43
CA GLU A 18 -7.00 9.39 12.58
C GLU A 18 -7.68 10.73 12.23
N ALA A 19 -7.01 11.58 11.46
CA ALA A 19 -7.56 12.86 11.03
C ALA A 19 -8.70 12.67 10.03
N LYS A 20 -8.58 11.74 9.08
CA LYS A 20 -9.66 11.38 8.14
C LYS A 20 -10.91 10.92 8.88
N ASP A 21 -10.73 10.10 9.92
CA ASP A 21 -11.84 9.54 10.70
C ASP A 21 -12.49 10.59 11.62
N LYS A 22 -11.71 11.53 12.17
CA LYS A 22 -12.28 12.66 12.93
C LYS A 22 -13.02 13.66 12.04
N ILE A 23 -12.52 13.88 10.81
CA ILE A 23 -13.12 14.81 9.85
C ILE A 23 -14.40 14.23 9.25
N SER A 24 -14.48 12.92 9.01
CA SER A 24 -15.72 12.27 8.55
C SER A 24 -16.84 12.32 9.58
N ASN A 25 -16.51 12.26 10.87
CA ASN A 25 -17.46 12.39 11.98
C ASN A 25 -17.86 13.85 12.29
N MET A 26 -17.24 14.83 11.63
CA MET A 26 -17.57 16.24 11.80
C MET A 26 -18.53 16.66 10.68
N ASN A 27 -19.67 17.29 11.03
CA ASN A 27 -20.59 17.85 10.04
C ASN A 27 -19.95 19.07 9.36
N ILE A 28 -19.26 18.82 8.25
CA ILE A 28 -18.66 19.88 7.43
C ILE A 28 -19.79 20.58 6.66
N PRO A 29 -19.97 21.91 6.80
CA PRO A 29 -20.99 22.64 6.06
C PRO A 29 -20.74 22.57 4.55
N GLN A 30 -21.82 22.42 3.78
CA GLN A 30 -21.76 22.28 2.32
C GLN A 30 -21.06 23.50 1.69
N GLY A 31 -20.04 23.24 0.86
CA GLY A 31 -19.21 24.26 0.20
C GLY A 31 -17.72 24.15 0.52
N TYR A 32 -17.32 23.33 1.50
CA TYR A 32 -15.92 23.08 1.84
C TYR A 32 -15.48 21.67 1.40
N SER A 33 -14.45 21.61 0.55
CA SER A 33 -13.77 20.36 0.18
C SER A 33 -12.43 20.26 0.92
N VAL A 34 -12.24 19.16 1.65
CA VAL A 34 -10.97 18.86 2.32
C VAL A 34 -10.11 18.05 1.35
N PHE A 35 -9.06 18.68 0.83
CA PHE A 35 -8.09 18.01 -0.05
C PHE A 35 -6.77 17.77 0.69
N TRP A 36 -6.30 16.53 0.66
CA TRP A 36 -5.05 16.12 1.28
C TRP A 36 -3.94 16.12 0.23
N GLY A 37 -3.17 17.21 0.17
CA GLY A 37 -1.99 17.32 -0.72
C GLY A 37 -0.69 16.96 0.00
N GLY A 38 0.31 16.46 -0.75
CA GLY A 38 1.67 16.28 -0.27
C GLY A 38 2.22 14.84 -0.40
N GLN A 39 3.11 14.45 0.52
CA GLN A 39 3.80 13.16 0.48
C GLN A 39 2.87 11.95 0.62
N ILE A 40 1.69 12.12 1.23
CA ILE A 40 0.67 11.06 1.37
C ILE A 40 0.17 10.56 0.02
N GLU A 41 -0.06 11.45 -0.95
CA GLU A 41 -0.52 11.06 -2.28
C GLU A 41 0.54 10.22 -3.02
N ASN A 42 1.81 10.59 -2.88
CA ASN A 42 2.93 9.83 -3.43
C ASN A 42 3.10 8.47 -2.73
N LEU A 43 2.91 8.41 -1.42
CA LEU A 43 2.94 7.16 -0.65
C LEU A 43 1.80 6.22 -1.08
N SER A 44 0.57 6.74 -1.24
CA SER A 44 -0.58 5.95 -1.70
C SER A 44 -0.32 5.41 -3.11
N LYS A 45 0.09 6.27 -4.05
CA LYS A 45 0.40 5.85 -5.43
C LYS A 45 1.53 4.82 -5.50
N ALA A 46 2.55 4.94 -4.64
CA ALA A 46 3.63 3.98 -4.56
C ALA A 46 3.15 2.62 -4.01
N LYS A 47 2.30 2.64 -2.98
CA LYS A 47 1.68 1.45 -2.38
C LYS A 47 0.76 0.72 -3.38
N ASP A 48 -0.02 1.47 -4.16
CA ASP A 48 -0.87 0.93 -5.22
C ASP A 48 -0.06 0.30 -6.36
N LYS A 49 1.08 0.90 -6.72
CA LYS A 49 1.99 0.26 -7.68
C LYS A 49 2.55 -1.04 -7.11
N LEU A 50 2.96 -1.04 -5.85
CA LEU A 50 3.52 -2.23 -5.21
C LEU A 50 2.49 -3.36 -5.11
N SER A 51 1.21 -3.05 -4.87
CA SER A 51 0.15 -4.07 -4.80
C SER A 51 -0.09 -4.78 -6.14
N VAL A 52 0.26 -4.16 -7.27
CA VAL A 52 0.19 -4.77 -8.61
C VAL A 52 1.51 -5.44 -9.00
N ILE A 53 2.65 -4.83 -8.66
CA ILE A 53 3.98 -5.35 -8.98
C ILE A 53 4.24 -6.65 -8.21
N LEU A 54 3.87 -6.70 -6.93
CA LEU A 54 4.19 -7.82 -6.05
C LEU A 54 3.56 -9.16 -6.54
N PRO A 55 2.25 -9.23 -6.88
CA PRO A 55 1.66 -10.41 -7.50
C PRO A 55 2.29 -10.76 -8.85
N SER A 56 2.62 -9.77 -9.67
CA SER A 56 3.23 -9.98 -10.98
C SER A 56 4.60 -10.65 -10.86
N THR A 57 5.45 -10.17 -9.95
CA THR A 57 6.76 -10.78 -9.67
C THR A 57 6.61 -12.21 -9.18
N PHE A 58 5.66 -12.49 -8.28
CA PHE A 58 5.39 -13.86 -7.83
C PHE A 58 4.98 -14.80 -8.95
N LEU A 59 4.10 -14.35 -9.83
CA LEU A 59 3.66 -15.13 -10.98
C LEU A 59 4.83 -15.43 -11.92
N MET A 60 5.70 -14.45 -12.14
CA MET A 60 6.89 -14.61 -12.97
C MET A 60 7.87 -15.64 -12.39
N ILE A 61 8.14 -15.57 -11.08
CA ILE A 61 8.97 -16.56 -10.37
C ILE A 61 8.34 -17.95 -10.47
N PHE A 62 7.02 -18.06 -10.28
CA PHE A 62 6.30 -19.32 -10.40
C PHE A 62 6.45 -19.95 -11.79
N VAL A 63 6.34 -19.17 -12.86
CA VAL A 63 6.53 -19.67 -14.25
C VAL A 63 7.95 -20.20 -14.45
N VAL A 64 8.97 -19.48 -13.99
CA VAL A 64 10.37 -19.91 -14.10
C VAL A 64 10.61 -21.20 -13.30
N LEU A 65 10.09 -21.30 -12.07
CA LEU A 65 10.16 -22.52 -11.26
C LEU A 65 9.41 -23.68 -11.91
N TYR A 66 8.23 -23.43 -12.48
CA TYR A 66 7.45 -24.45 -13.16
C TYR A 66 8.20 -25.02 -14.38
N LEU A 67 8.84 -24.16 -15.18
CA LEU A 67 9.64 -24.59 -16.33
C LEU A 67 10.89 -25.38 -15.91
N GLY A 68 11.57 -24.95 -14.84
CA GLY A 68 12.78 -25.62 -14.35
C GLY A 68 12.52 -26.95 -13.67
N LEU A 69 11.42 -27.07 -12.91
CA LEU A 69 11.13 -28.28 -12.13
C LEU A 69 10.11 -29.21 -12.80
N LYS A 70 9.37 -28.73 -13.81
CA LYS A 70 8.23 -29.43 -14.48
C LYS A 70 7.24 -30.09 -13.51
N SER A 71 7.21 -29.62 -12.27
CA SER A 71 6.48 -30.25 -11.16
C SER A 71 5.88 -29.19 -10.26
N VAL A 72 4.55 -29.08 -10.32
CA VAL A 72 3.75 -28.15 -9.52
C VAL A 72 3.99 -28.35 -8.01
N ARG A 73 4.18 -29.60 -7.57
CA ARG A 73 4.45 -29.93 -6.16
C ARG A 73 5.75 -29.29 -5.65
N ARG A 74 6.81 -29.29 -6.47
CA ARG A 74 8.10 -28.71 -6.09
C ARG A 74 8.07 -27.18 -6.17
N ALA A 75 7.38 -26.61 -7.15
CA ALA A 75 7.18 -25.16 -7.25
C ALA A 75 6.43 -24.60 -6.03
N LEU A 76 5.38 -25.28 -5.56
CA LEU A 76 4.63 -24.86 -4.36
C LEU A 76 5.48 -24.90 -3.09
N LEU A 77 6.33 -25.92 -2.92
CA LEU A 77 7.23 -26.00 -1.75
C LEU A 77 8.21 -24.82 -1.69
N VAL A 78 8.80 -24.43 -2.82
CA VAL A 78 9.69 -23.25 -2.89
C VAL A 78 8.92 -21.96 -2.63
N PHE A 79 7.70 -21.85 -3.16
CA PHE A 79 6.85 -20.68 -2.95
C PHE A 79 6.40 -20.52 -1.48
N SER A 80 6.15 -21.62 -0.77
CA SER A 80 5.85 -21.61 0.67
C SER A 80 6.99 -21.10 1.54
N VAL A 81 8.25 -21.31 1.13
CA VAL A 81 9.42 -20.75 1.85
C VAL A 81 9.45 -19.24 1.76
N PHE A 82 9.10 -18.65 0.61
CA PHE A 82 9.05 -17.19 0.45
C PHE A 82 8.05 -16.54 1.40
N ARG A 83 6.90 -17.18 1.66
CA ARG A 83 5.87 -16.70 2.60
C ARG A 83 6.38 -16.60 4.05
N LEU A 84 7.48 -17.26 4.38
CA LEU A 84 8.03 -17.39 5.74
C LEU A 84 9.20 -16.42 6.03
N LEU A 85 9.65 -15.67 5.03
CA LEU A 85 10.65 -14.59 5.10
C LEU A 85 9.96 -13.22 5.21
#